data_AF-A0A7W0FSI4-F1
#
_entry.id   AF-A0A7W0FSI4-F1
#
_cell.length_a   1.000
_cell.length_b   1.000
_cell.length_c   1.000
_cell.angle_alpha   90.00
_cell.angle_beta   90.00
_cell.angle_gamma   90.00
#
_symmetry.space_group_name_H-M   'P 1'
#
loop_
_entity.id
_entity.type
_entity.pdbx_description
1 polymer ?
#
loop_
_entity_poly.entity_id
_entity_poly.type
_entity_poly.pdbx_seq_one_letter_code
_entity_poly.pdbx_strand_id
1 'polypeptide(L)'
;VQDEAGHGLYLYAAAETLGADRADLLDMLHNGRQKYSSIFNYPTLTWADMGAIGWLVDGAAIVNQVPLCRCSYGPYARAMVRVCKEESFHQRQGFEILNTLSHGTDAQHAMAQDAVDRWWWPSLMMFGPPDDASPNSAQSMAWGVKRFSNDELRQRFVDMTVPQAEVLGLTLPDPDLRWNDERSQYDFGTIDFTELFEVIKGNGPCNKQRMEHRRQAHEDGVWVRDAATAYAAKRASQEPAV
;
A
#
# COMPACT_ATOMS: atom_id res chain seq x y z
N VAL A 1 10.00 -1.03 -6.74
CA VAL A 1 9.92 -2.53 -6.69
C VAL A 1 11.06 -3.16 -5.89
N GLN A 2 12.33 -2.94 -6.22
CA GLN A 2 13.45 -3.47 -5.40
C GLN A 2 13.31 -3.05 -3.93
N ASP A 3 13.05 -1.76 -3.69
CA ASP A 3 12.90 -1.23 -2.33
C ASP A 3 11.69 -1.82 -1.61
N GLU A 4 10.58 -2.11 -2.31
CA GLU A 4 9.42 -2.80 -1.71
C GLU A 4 9.76 -4.18 -1.13
N ALA A 5 10.66 -4.92 -1.79
CA ALA A 5 11.15 -6.17 -1.23
C ALA A 5 11.93 -5.94 0.07
N GLY A 6 12.76 -4.88 0.12
CA GLY A 6 13.46 -4.44 1.32
C GLY A 6 12.53 -3.99 2.44
N HIS A 7 11.51 -3.18 2.11
CA HIS A 7 10.48 -2.74 3.06
C HIS A 7 9.76 -3.93 3.69
N GLY A 8 9.39 -4.92 2.88
CA GLY A 8 8.82 -6.18 3.37
C GLY A 8 9.73 -6.89 4.38
N LEU A 9 11.04 -6.94 4.11
CA LEU A 9 12.03 -7.52 5.05
C LEU A 9 12.10 -6.74 6.37
N TYR A 10 12.08 -5.40 6.32
CA TYR A 10 12.07 -4.57 7.53
C TYR A 10 10.80 -4.82 8.38
N LEU A 11 9.65 -4.97 7.72
CA LEU A 11 8.38 -5.22 8.37
C LEU A 11 8.30 -6.61 9.01
N TYR A 12 8.78 -7.66 8.32
CA TYR A 12 8.90 -8.99 8.93
C TYR A 12 9.83 -8.96 10.12
N ALA A 13 11.00 -8.32 10.02
CA ALA A 13 11.93 -8.20 11.14
C ALA A 13 11.31 -7.46 12.33
N ALA A 14 10.51 -6.42 12.09
CA ALA A 14 9.78 -5.73 13.16
C ALA A 14 8.72 -6.64 13.81
N ALA A 15 8.00 -7.44 13.02
CA ALA A 15 7.02 -8.41 13.55
C ALA A 15 7.68 -9.53 14.37
N GLU A 16 8.85 -10.02 13.96
CA GLU A 16 9.61 -11.05 14.68
C GLU A 16 10.03 -10.58 16.08
N THR A 17 10.22 -9.27 16.29
CA THR A 17 10.48 -8.73 17.65
C THR A 17 9.28 -8.80 18.61
N LEU A 18 8.08 -9.13 18.11
CA LEU A 18 6.89 -9.45 18.92
C LEU A 18 6.75 -10.97 19.18
N GLY A 19 7.69 -11.79 18.69
CA GLY A 19 7.64 -13.25 18.82
C GLY A 19 6.86 -13.96 17.72
N ALA A 20 6.45 -13.25 16.65
CA ALA A 20 5.90 -13.89 15.46
C ALA A 20 7.00 -14.56 14.63
N ASP A 21 6.69 -15.65 13.93
CA ASP A 21 7.61 -16.26 12.97
C ASP A 21 7.24 -15.83 11.54
N ARG A 22 8.23 -15.45 10.72
CA ARG A 22 7.99 -15.02 9.35
C ARG A 22 7.39 -16.11 8.46
N ALA A 23 7.77 -17.37 8.64
CA ALA A 23 7.19 -18.47 7.87
C ALA A 23 5.71 -18.66 8.24
N ASP A 24 5.35 -18.53 9.52
CA ASP A 24 3.94 -18.57 9.96
C ASP A 24 3.12 -17.41 9.37
N LEU A 25 3.68 -16.19 9.32
CA LEU A 25 3.03 -15.04 8.68
C LEU A 25 2.80 -15.28 7.17
N LEU A 26 3.79 -15.87 6.48
CA LEU A 26 3.66 -16.24 5.08
C LEU A 26 2.61 -17.34 4.86
N ASP A 27 2.55 -18.35 5.73
CA ASP A 27 1.51 -19.39 5.70
C ASP A 27 0.11 -18.77 5.89
N MET A 28 -0.04 -17.90 6.89
CA MET A 28 -1.31 -17.20 7.13
C MET A 28 -1.73 -16.37 5.91
N LEU A 29 -0.79 -15.71 5.23
CA LEU A 29 -1.07 -15.00 3.99
C LEU A 29 -1.52 -15.98 2.88
N HIS A 30 -0.75 -17.03 2.61
CA HIS A 30 -1.04 -18.01 1.54
C HIS A 30 -2.39 -18.72 1.72
N ASN A 31 -2.79 -18.94 2.98
CA ASN A 31 -4.05 -19.56 3.37
C ASN A 31 -5.19 -18.55 3.58
N GLY A 32 -4.97 -17.26 3.29
CA GLY A 32 -6.00 -16.21 3.39
C GLY A 32 -6.42 -15.86 4.83
N ARG A 33 -5.66 -16.30 5.84
CA ARG A 33 -5.87 -15.96 7.26
C ARG A 33 -5.33 -14.58 7.61
N GLN A 34 -4.41 -14.05 6.83
CA GLN A 34 -3.89 -12.68 6.93
C GLN A 34 -4.15 -11.90 5.65
N LYS A 35 -4.50 -10.62 5.79
CA LYS A 35 -4.77 -9.71 4.68
C LYS A 35 -3.50 -8.99 4.22
N TYR A 36 -3.55 -8.49 2.98
CA TYR A 36 -2.66 -7.47 2.43
C TYR A 36 -3.50 -6.27 1.97
N SER A 37 -2.85 -5.16 1.60
CA SER A 37 -3.56 -3.94 1.19
C SER A 37 -4.55 -4.21 0.06
N SER A 38 -5.75 -3.66 0.15
CA SER A 38 -6.82 -3.81 -0.84
C SER A 38 -6.37 -3.38 -2.23
N ILE A 39 -5.53 -2.35 -2.31
CA ILE A 39 -5.11 -1.69 -3.55
C ILE A 39 -4.37 -2.62 -4.53
N PHE A 40 -3.68 -3.65 -4.04
CA PHE A 40 -2.93 -4.58 -4.90
C PHE A 40 -3.82 -5.56 -5.66
N ASN A 41 -5.14 -5.52 -5.42
CA ASN A 41 -6.13 -6.34 -6.11
C ASN A 41 -6.67 -5.71 -7.39
N TYR A 42 -6.23 -4.51 -7.74
CA TYR A 42 -6.61 -3.84 -8.99
C TYR A 42 -5.56 -4.13 -10.10
N PRO A 43 -6.00 -4.27 -11.36
CA PRO A 43 -5.10 -4.59 -12.47
C PRO A 43 -4.40 -3.35 -13.03
N THR A 44 -3.12 -3.49 -13.39
CA THR A 44 -2.38 -2.49 -14.17
C THR A 44 -2.59 -2.75 -15.66
N LEU A 45 -3.41 -1.94 -16.32
CA LEU A 45 -3.84 -2.18 -17.70
C LEU A 45 -2.98 -1.47 -18.75
N THR A 46 -2.39 -0.33 -18.37
CA THR A 46 -1.58 0.52 -19.24
C THR A 46 -0.30 0.96 -18.52
N TRP A 47 0.58 1.66 -19.23
CA TRP A 47 1.75 2.27 -18.60
C TRP A 47 1.38 3.38 -17.61
N ALA A 48 0.30 4.14 -17.86
CA ALA A 48 -0.13 5.21 -16.98
C ALA A 48 -0.52 4.70 -15.58
N ASP A 49 -0.95 3.44 -15.46
CA ASP A 49 -1.21 2.78 -14.17
C ASP A 49 0.03 2.77 -13.27
N MET A 50 1.24 2.66 -13.84
CA MET A 50 2.48 2.72 -13.04
C MET A 50 2.69 4.12 -12.45
N GLY A 51 2.32 5.16 -13.19
CA GLY A 51 2.33 6.53 -12.70
C GLY A 51 1.24 6.78 -11.65
N ALA A 52 0.03 6.27 -11.86
CA ALA A 52 -1.07 6.39 -10.90
C ALA A 52 -0.79 5.63 -9.60
N ILE A 53 -0.20 4.43 -9.67
CA ILE A 53 0.26 3.71 -8.47
C ILE A 53 1.34 4.54 -7.77
N GLY A 54 2.40 4.92 -8.48
CA GLY A 54 3.47 5.70 -7.87
C GLY A 54 2.98 7.03 -7.29
N TRP A 55 2.00 7.70 -7.88
CA TRP A 55 1.51 8.98 -7.36
C TRP A 55 0.44 8.83 -6.27
N LEU A 56 -0.69 8.19 -6.60
CA LEU A 56 -1.88 8.11 -5.74
C LEU A 56 -1.72 7.02 -4.68
N VAL A 57 -1.28 5.82 -5.07
CA VAL A 57 -1.20 4.67 -4.16
C VAL A 57 -0.05 4.84 -3.17
N ASP A 58 1.15 5.17 -3.65
CA ASP A 58 2.28 5.45 -2.74
C ASP A 58 2.03 6.76 -1.97
N GLY A 59 1.34 7.75 -2.56
CA GLY A 59 0.90 8.95 -1.85
C GLY A 59 -0.01 8.63 -0.66
N ALA A 60 -1.02 7.77 -0.86
CA ALA A 60 -1.91 7.32 0.20
C ALA A 60 -1.16 6.49 1.25
N ALA A 61 -0.23 5.62 0.81
CA ALA A 61 0.64 4.86 1.70
C ALA A 61 1.48 5.79 2.58
N ILE A 62 2.13 6.81 2.02
CA ILE A 62 2.94 7.79 2.76
C ILE A 62 2.09 8.56 3.79
N VAL A 63 0.91 9.05 3.41
CA VAL A 63 0.01 9.74 4.35
C VAL A 63 -0.35 8.85 5.52
N ASN A 64 -0.54 7.54 5.29
CA ASN A 64 -0.80 6.57 6.34
C ASN A 64 0.46 6.21 7.16
N GLN A 65 1.62 6.07 6.53
CA GLN A 65 2.85 5.58 7.17
C GLN A 65 3.62 6.66 7.96
N VAL A 66 3.62 7.92 7.50
CA VAL A 66 4.35 9.00 8.18
C VAL A 66 3.91 9.16 9.65
N PRO A 67 2.60 9.14 9.99
CA PRO A 67 2.16 9.11 11.38
C PRO A 67 2.68 7.89 12.17
N LEU A 68 2.84 6.74 11.54
CA LEU A 68 3.31 5.51 12.18
C LEU A 68 4.80 5.56 12.56
N CYS A 69 5.56 6.52 12.02
CA CYS A 69 6.90 6.86 12.52
C CYS A 69 6.90 7.28 14.00
N ARG A 70 5.73 7.62 14.56
CA ARG A 70 5.51 7.98 15.97
C ARG A 70 4.54 7.02 16.68
N CYS A 71 4.35 5.81 16.15
CA CYS A 71 3.58 4.79 16.86
C CYS A 71 4.30 4.34 18.15
N SER A 72 3.55 3.77 19.08
CA SER A 72 4.05 3.40 20.41
C SER A 72 5.04 2.25 20.41
N TYR A 73 5.08 1.41 19.36
CA TYR A 73 5.98 0.28 19.27
C TYR A 73 7.27 0.64 18.51
N GLY A 74 8.37 0.74 19.25
CA GLY A 74 9.66 1.25 18.76
C GLY A 74 10.21 0.55 17.49
N PRO A 75 10.24 -0.80 17.42
CA PRO A 75 10.69 -1.49 16.20
C PRO A 75 9.87 -1.11 14.97
N TYR A 76 8.55 -1.03 15.10
CA TYR A 76 7.68 -0.64 14.00
C TYR A 76 7.87 0.82 13.59
N ALA A 77 7.91 1.74 14.55
CA ALA A 77 8.18 3.16 14.30
C ALA A 77 9.50 3.39 13.54
N ARG A 78 10.57 2.69 13.92
CA ARG A 78 11.89 2.80 13.25
C ARG A 78 11.90 2.17 11.85
N ALA A 79 11.11 1.12 11.62
CA ALA A 79 10.93 0.56 10.28
C ALA A 79 10.23 1.60 9.38
N MET A 80 9.15 2.23 9.85
CA MET A 80 8.42 3.27 9.13
C MET A 80 9.29 4.49 8.80
N VAL A 81 10.19 4.91 9.71
CA VAL A 81 11.14 6.01 9.41
C VAL A 81 12.04 5.68 8.20
N ARG A 82 12.44 4.42 8.01
CA ARG A 82 13.24 4.02 6.84
C ARG A 82 12.38 3.93 5.59
N VAL A 83 11.27 3.21 5.68
CA VAL A 83 10.32 3.05 4.57
C VAL A 83 9.87 4.41 4.03
N CYS A 84 9.40 5.34 4.87
CA CYS A 84 8.94 6.65 4.41
C CYS A 84 10.06 7.51 3.76
N LYS A 85 11.32 7.34 4.18
CA LYS A 85 12.45 8.05 3.54
C LYS A 85 12.67 7.58 2.11
N GLU A 86 12.50 6.27 1.88
CA GLU A 86 12.69 5.63 0.57
C GLU A 86 11.44 5.86 -0.32
N GLU A 87 10.23 5.62 0.19
CA GLU A 87 8.96 5.73 -0.56
C GLU A 87 8.68 7.15 -1.07
N SER A 88 9.03 8.20 -0.33
CA SER A 88 8.78 9.58 -0.77
C SER A 88 9.49 9.96 -2.08
N PHE A 89 10.63 9.32 -2.36
CA PHE A 89 11.33 9.47 -3.64
C PHE A 89 10.56 8.79 -4.77
N HIS A 90 10.16 7.54 -4.57
CA HIS A 90 9.41 6.77 -5.58
C HIS A 90 8.06 7.42 -5.89
N GLN A 91 7.40 7.97 -4.87
CA GLN A 91 6.14 8.68 -5.04
C GLN A 91 6.27 9.89 -5.96
N ARG A 92 7.36 10.66 -5.81
CA ARG A 92 7.69 11.76 -6.72
C ARG A 92 7.89 11.27 -8.15
N GLN A 93 8.61 10.17 -8.34
CA GLN A 93 8.83 9.62 -9.68
C GLN A 93 7.53 9.14 -10.33
N GLY A 94 6.58 8.61 -9.55
CA GLY A 94 5.23 8.28 -10.03
C GLY A 94 4.48 9.51 -10.55
N PHE A 95 4.52 10.61 -9.80
CA PHE A 95 3.96 11.89 -10.22
C PHE A 95 4.62 12.40 -11.52
N GLU A 96 5.95 12.31 -11.65
CA GLU A 96 6.67 12.73 -12.85
C GLU A 96 6.28 11.92 -14.12
N ILE A 97 5.96 10.63 -13.96
CA ILE A 97 5.42 9.81 -15.06
C ILE A 97 4.10 10.41 -15.55
N LEU A 98 3.16 10.66 -14.64
CA LEU A 98 1.86 11.23 -15.03
C LEU A 98 1.99 12.64 -15.58
N ASN A 99 2.87 13.46 -15.01
CA ASN A 99 3.14 14.80 -15.53
C ASN A 99 3.66 14.75 -16.97
N THR A 100 4.52 13.79 -17.30
CA THR A 100 5.01 13.59 -18.66
C THR A 100 3.89 13.15 -19.60
N LEU A 101 3.02 12.25 -19.16
CA LEU A 101 1.92 11.74 -19.98
C LEU A 101 0.83 12.79 -20.19
N SER A 102 0.47 13.53 -19.14
CA SER A 102 -0.60 14.52 -19.19
C SER A 102 -0.24 15.76 -20.01
N HIS A 103 1.05 16.06 -20.17
CA HIS A 103 1.54 17.14 -21.04
C HIS A 103 2.09 16.63 -22.38
N GLY A 104 1.85 15.35 -22.71
CA GLY A 104 2.28 14.72 -23.94
C GLY A 104 1.26 14.88 -25.08
N THR A 105 1.14 13.84 -25.89
CA THR A 105 0.10 13.73 -26.92
C THR A 105 -1.28 13.51 -26.31
N ASP A 106 -2.35 13.80 -27.06
CA ASP A 106 -3.74 13.54 -26.64
C ASP A 106 -3.96 12.09 -26.18
N ALA A 107 -3.31 11.12 -26.84
CA ALA A 107 -3.38 9.71 -26.47
C ALA A 107 -2.69 9.41 -25.13
N GLN A 108 -1.59 10.10 -24.81
CA GLN A 108 -0.92 9.98 -23.52
C GLN A 108 -1.73 10.65 -22.41
N HIS A 109 -2.31 11.82 -22.68
CA HIS A 109 -3.18 12.51 -21.74
C HIS A 109 -4.42 11.68 -21.40
N ALA A 110 -5.09 11.12 -22.42
CA ALA A 110 -6.23 10.23 -22.22
C ALA A 110 -5.87 8.96 -21.44
N MET A 111 -4.69 8.38 -21.67
CA MET A 111 -4.19 7.23 -20.91
C MET A 111 -3.92 7.59 -19.44
N ALA A 112 -3.38 8.78 -19.17
CA ALA A 112 -3.18 9.28 -17.82
C ALA A 112 -4.52 9.50 -17.09
N GLN A 113 -5.49 10.11 -17.77
CA GLN A 113 -6.84 10.32 -17.21
C GLN A 113 -7.53 8.99 -16.88
N ASP A 114 -7.54 8.02 -17.81
CA ASP A 114 -8.13 6.70 -17.58
C ASP A 114 -7.49 5.97 -16.37
N ALA A 115 -6.17 6.09 -16.20
CA ALA A 115 -5.52 5.52 -15.02
C ALA A 115 -5.98 6.23 -13.73
N VAL A 116 -6.01 7.56 -13.69
CA VAL A 116 -6.51 8.30 -12.52
C VAL A 116 -7.96 7.94 -12.20
N ASP A 117 -8.81 7.82 -13.22
CA ASP A 117 -10.21 7.44 -13.07
C ASP A 117 -10.38 6.09 -12.36
N ARG A 118 -9.54 5.12 -12.71
CA ARG A 118 -9.59 3.77 -12.12
C ARG A 118 -8.91 3.68 -10.75
N TRP A 119 -7.88 4.48 -10.48
CA TRP A 119 -7.06 4.35 -9.26
C TRP A 119 -7.46 5.32 -8.13
N TRP A 120 -8.25 6.36 -8.40
CA TRP A 120 -8.69 7.34 -7.39
C TRP A 120 -9.41 6.71 -6.19
N TRP A 121 -10.57 6.10 -6.42
CA TRP A 121 -11.38 5.52 -5.35
C TRP A 121 -10.67 4.38 -4.61
N PRO A 122 -9.99 3.43 -5.29
CA PRO A 122 -9.18 2.43 -4.62
C PRO A 122 -8.10 3.02 -3.69
N SER A 123 -7.47 4.14 -4.07
CA SER A 123 -6.47 4.81 -3.24
C SER A 123 -7.09 5.39 -1.97
N LEU A 124 -8.30 5.96 -2.04
CA LEU A 124 -9.04 6.44 -0.85
C LEU A 124 -9.48 5.30 0.07
N MET A 125 -9.75 4.12 -0.48
CA MET A 125 -10.10 2.93 0.29
C MET A 125 -8.91 2.36 1.09
N MET A 126 -7.66 2.72 0.76
CA MET A 126 -6.46 2.26 1.49
C MET A 126 -6.44 2.72 2.95
N PHE A 127 -7.09 3.83 3.27
CA PHE A 127 -7.23 4.32 4.64
C PHE A 127 -8.19 3.46 5.48
N GLY A 128 -8.89 2.49 4.88
CA GLY A 128 -9.79 1.58 5.56
C GLY A 128 -11.24 2.09 5.65
N PRO A 129 -12.10 1.39 6.41
CA PRO A 129 -13.51 1.76 6.57
C PRO A 129 -13.65 3.10 7.32
N PRO A 130 -14.85 3.71 7.33
CA PRO A 130 -15.13 4.89 8.15
C PRO A 130 -14.87 4.62 9.63
N ASP A 131 -14.67 5.69 10.40
CA ASP A 131 -14.28 5.58 11.81
C ASP A 131 -15.33 4.81 12.66
N ASP A 132 -16.61 4.90 12.32
CA ASP A 132 -17.71 4.20 13.00
C ASP A 132 -17.79 2.69 12.67
N ALA A 133 -17.11 2.26 11.61
CA ALA A 133 -17.07 0.88 11.13
C ALA A 133 -15.66 0.25 11.29
N SER A 134 -14.81 0.83 12.14
CA SER A 134 -13.41 0.43 12.30
C SER A 134 -13.14 -0.22 13.68
N PRO A 135 -13.36 -1.54 13.83
CA PRO A 135 -13.37 -2.22 15.14
C PRO A 135 -12.03 -2.15 15.90
N ASN A 136 -10.92 -1.99 15.17
CA ASN A 136 -9.57 -1.93 15.74
C ASN A 136 -9.16 -0.51 16.17
N SER A 137 -9.89 0.53 15.75
CA SER A 137 -9.46 1.93 15.90
C SER A 137 -9.40 2.35 17.36
N ALA A 138 -10.43 2.06 18.15
CA ALA A 138 -10.49 2.47 19.56
C ALA A 138 -9.27 1.96 20.36
N GLN A 139 -8.96 0.66 20.25
CA GLN A 139 -7.83 0.06 20.96
C GLN A 139 -6.48 0.55 20.40
N SER A 140 -6.34 0.60 19.07
CA SER A 140 -5.09 1.00 18.42
C SER A 140 -4.73 2.46 18.71
N MET A 141 -5.72 3.34 18.82
CA MET A 141 -5.51 4.74 19.24
C MET A 141 -5.18 4.84 20.73
N ALA A 142 -5.89 4.11 21.59
CA ALA A 142 -5.61 4.09 23.04
C ALA A 142 -4.19 3.61 23.35
N TRP A 143 -3.67 2.65 22.58
CA TRP A 143 -2.30 2.18 22.71
C TRP A 143 -1.27 3.01 21.95
N GLY A 144 -1.68 4.05 21.22
CA GLY A 144 -0.80 4.88 20.42
C GLY A 144 -0.17 4.17 19.21
N VAL A 145 -0.72 3.02 18.80
CA VAL A 145 -0.34 2.33 17.56
C VAL A 145 -0.83 3.13 16.35
N LYS A 146 -2.10 3.54 16.38
CA LYS A 146 -2.72 4.43 15.40
C LYS A 146 -2.76 5.86 15.96
N ARG A 147 -2.30 6.84 15.17
CA ARG A 147 -2.12 8.23 15.64
C ARG A 147 -3.21 9.19 15.17
N PHE A 148 -3.85 8.89 14.05
CA PHE A 148 -4.94 9.63 13.44
C PHE A 148 -5.99 8.64 12.98
N SER A 149 -7.24 9.08 12.88
CA SER A 149 -8.35 8.23 12.44
C SER A 149 -8.26 7.86 10.95
N ASN A 150 -9.10 6.93 10.48
CA ASN A 150 -9.10 6.55 9.06
C ASN A 150 -9.57 7.75 8.22
N ASP A 151 -10.64 8.40 8.67
CA ASP A 151 -11.25 9.53 7.96
C ASP A 151 -10.36 10.79 8.03
N GLU A 152 -9.66 11.03 9.13
CA GLU A 152 -8.67 12.13 9.25
C GLU A 152 -7.54 12.00 8.23
N LEU A 153 -6.99 10.79 8.06
CA LEU A 153 -5.90 10.56 7.10
C LEU A 153 -6.40 10.62 5.66
N ARG A 154 -7.60 10.08 5.40
CA ARG A 154 -8.23 10.15 4.08
C ARG A 154 -8.49 11.60 3.67
N GLN A 155 -9.05 12.42 4.56
CA GLN A 155 -9.30 13.84 4.29
C GLN A 155 -8.00 14.58 3.98
N ARG A 156 -6.93 14.38 4.76
CA ARG A 156 -5.62 14.98 4.49
C ARG A 156 -5.08 14.58 3.11
N PHE A 157 -5.24 13.31 2.75
CA PHE A 157 -4.82 12.83 1.43
C PHE A 157 -5.58 13.55 0.32
N VAL A 158 -6.91 13.67 0.41
CA VAL A 158 -7.71 14.44 -0.56
C VAL A 158 -7.20 15.88 -0.64
N ASP A 159 -7.11 16.58 0.49
CA ASP A 159 -6.69 17.99 0.54
C ASP A 159 -5.31 18.22 -0.09
N MET A 160 -4.39 17.26 0.07
CA MET A 160 -3.06 17.31 -0.54
C MET A 160 -3.05 16.94 -2.02
N THR A 161 -3.95 16.08 -2.47
CA THR A 161 -3.90 15.45 -3.80
C THR A 161 -4.67 16.23 -4.84
N VAL A 162 -5.76 16.91 -4.48
CA VAL A 162 -6.54 17.71 -5.44
C VAL A 162 -5.69 18.78 -6.14
N PRO A 163 -4.90 19.61 -5.44
CA PRO A 163 -4.03 20.58 -6.10
C PRO A 163 -2.96 19.93 -6.98
N GLN A 164 -2.55 18.69 -6.67
CA GLN A 164 -1.60 17.95 -7.50
C GLN A 164 -2.25 17.48 -8.82
N ALA A 165 -3.52 17.07 -8.79
CA ALA A 165 -4.28 16.72 -9.99
C ALA A 165 -4.45 17.94 -10.91
N GLU A 166 -4.70 19.12 -10.34
CA GLU A 166 -4.78 20.39 -11.08
C GLU A 166 -3.47 20.71 -11.81
N VAL A 167 -2.31 20.50 -11.16
CA VAL A 167 -0.98 20.67 -11.79
C VAL A 167 -0.78 19.71 -12.96
N LEU A 168 -1.29 18.48 -12.86
CA LEU A 168 -1.23 17.51 -13.94
C LEU A 168 -2.19 17.84 -15.09
N GLY A 169 -3.14 18.75 -14.89
CA GLY A 169 -4.24 18.99 -15.83
C GLY A 169 -5.19 17.79 -15.94
N LEU A 170 -5.27 16.96 -14.90
CA LEU A 170 -6.14 15.78 -14.83
C LEU A 170 -7.32 16.05 -13.89
N THR A 171 -8.44 15.40 -14.16
CA THR A 171 -9.62 15.43 -13.29
C THR A 171 -9.64 14.22 -12.36
N LEU A 172 -10.26 14.38 -11.20
CA LEU A 172 -10.54 13.25 -10.29
C LEU A 172 -12.00 12.82 -10.50
N PRO A 173 -12.30 11.52 -10.57
CA PRO A 173 -13.61 10.98 -10.95
C PRO A 173 -14.63 11.06 -9.78
N ASP A 174 -14.85 12.28 -9.28
CA ASP A 174 -15.73 12.58 -8.15
C ASP A 174 -16.55 13.86 -8.44
N PRO A 175 -17.81 13.72 -8.87
CA PRO A 175 -18.69 14.86 -9.15
C PRO A 175 -19.02 15.72 -7.93
N ASP A 176 -18.88 15.17 -6.71
CA ASP A 176 -19.17 15.87 -5.46
C ASP A 176 -17.93 16.60 -4.91
N LEU A 177 -16.77 16.42 -5.55
CA LEU A 177 -15.50 17.03 -5.13
C LEU A 177 -15.54 18.55 -5.28
N ARG A 178 -15.44 19.26 -4.16
CA ARG A 178 -15.40 20.73 -4.15
C ARG A 178 -14.69 21.28 -2.93
N TRP A 179 -14.02 22.42 -3.13
CA TRP A 179 -13.48 23.18 -2.01
C TRP A 179 -14.62 23.70 -1.11
N ASN A 180 -14.48 23.53 0.20
CA ASN A 180 -15.40 24.04 1.21
C ASN A 180 -14.70 25.13 2.03
N ASP A 181 -15.06 26.39 1.79
CA ASP A 181 -14.46 27.55 2.47
C ASP A 181 -14.67 27.54 3.99
N GLU A 182 -15.82 27.04 4.48
CA GLU A 182 -16.13 27.00 5.91
C GLU A 182 -15.24 26.00 6.66
N ARG A 183 -14.95 24.86 6.02
CA ARG A 183 -14.10 23.80 6.58
C ARG A 183 -12.63 24.00 6.27
N SER A 184 -12.30 24.80 5.26
CA SER A 184 -10.95 24.90 4.67
C SER A 184 -10.40 23.54 4.25
N GLN A 185 -11.26 22.72 3.64
CA GLN A 185 -10.99 21.35 3.19
C GLN A 185 -11.81 21.05 1.94
N TYR A 186 -11.46 20.01 1.19
CA TYR A 186 -12.31 19.52 0.11
C TYR A 186 -13.41 18.60 0.67
N ASP A 187 -14.66 18.87 0.31
CA ASP A 187 -15.73 17.86 0.37
C ASP A 187 -15.53 16.89 -0.79
N PHE A 188 -15.74 15.60 -0.58
CA PHE A 188 -15.63 14.55 -1.60
C PHE A 188 -16.78 13.55 -1.48
N GLY A 189 -17.07 12.85 -2.56
CA GLY A 189 -18.19 11.93 -2.69
C GLY A 189 -18.10 10.69 -1.77
N THR A 190 -19.20 9.96 -1.70
CA THR A 190 -19.27 8.75 -0.88
C THR A 190 -18.50 7.61 -1.54
N ILE A 191 -17.57 7.02 -0.79
CA ILE A 191 -16.84 5.83 -1.21
C ILE A 191 -17.76 4.62 -1.21
N ASP A 192 -17.66 3.77 -2.25
CA ASP A 192 -18.30 2.46 -2.24
C ASP A 192 -17.56 1.50 -1.29
N PHE A 193 -17.95 1.54 -0.01
CA PHE A 193 -17.42 0.61 0.97
C PHE A 193 -17.87 -0.84 0.74
N THR A 194 -18.94 -1.08 -0.04
CA THR A 194 -19.33 -2.45 -0.42
C THR A 194 -18.24 -3.08 -1.28
N GLU A 195 -17.72 -2.32 -2.25
CA GLU A 195 -16.58 -2.74 -3.05
C GLU A 195 -15.37 -3.07 -2.16
N LEU A 196 -14.99 -2.16 -1.25
CA LEU A 196 -13.89 -2.40 -0.32
C LEU A 196 -14.07 -3.72 0.45
N PHE A 197 -15.27 -3.96 0.99
CA PHE A 197 -15.54 -5.16 1.77
C PHE A 197 -15.46 -6.44 0.92
N GLU A 198 -15.88 -6.42 -0.33
CA GLU A 198 -15.73 -7.55 -1.24
C GLU A 198 -14.26 -7.79 -1.61
N VAL A 199 -13.49 -6.73 -1.89
CA VAL A 199 -12.06 -6.83 -2.18
C VAL A 199 -11.29 -7.43 -1.02
N ILE A 200 -11.51 -6.98 0.23
CA ILE A 200 -10.77 -7.52 1.39
C ILE A 200 -11.22 -8.92 1.82
N LYS A 201 -12.39 -9.39 1.35
CA LYS A 201 -12.85 -10.78 1.51
C LYS A 201 -12.27 -11.73 0.45
N GLY A 202 -11.59 -11.22 -0.57
CA GLY A 202 -11.02 -12.03 -1.64
C GLY A 202 -11.83 -12.05 -2.94
N ASN A 203 -12.86 -11.21 -3.07
CA ASN A 203 -13.78 -11.17 -4.22
C ASN A 203 -13.52 -10.00 -5.18
N GLY A 204 -12.37 -9.32 -5.07
CA GLY A 204 -11.97 -8.27 -6.00
C GLY A 204 -11.32 -8.80 -7.29
N PRO A 205 -10.93 -7.89 -8.20
CA PRO A 205 -10.60 -8.23 -9.58
C PRO A 205 -9.37 -9.15 -9.72
N CYS A 206 -8.33 -8.94 -8.90
CA CYS A 206 -7.10 -9.73 -8.98
C CYS A 206 -6.80 -10.59 -7.75
N ASN A 207 -7.64 -10.64 -6.71
CA ASN A 207 -7.33 -11.36 -5.46
C ASN A 207 -6.86 -12.80 -5.69
N LYS A 208 -7.64 -13.57 -6.47
CA LYS A 208 -7.32 -14.96 -6.80
C LYS A 208 -6.00 -15.06 -7.56
N GLN A 209 -5.79 -14.20 -8.56
CA GLN A 209 -4.57 -14.17 -9.35
C GLN A 209 -3.33 -13.84 -8.50
N ARG A 210 -3.42 -12.84 -7.61
CA ARG A 210 -2.31 -12.43 -6.73
C ARG A 210 -1.91 -13.55 -5.78
N MET A 211 -2.89 -14.18 -5.14
CA MET A 211 -2.63 -15.27 -4.21
C MET A 211 -2.11 -16.52 -4.91
N GLU A 212 -2.66 -16.85 -6.08
CA GLU A 212 -2.19 -18.00 -6.85
C GLU A 212 -0.74 -17.84 -7.29
N HIS A 213 -0.39 -16.67 -7.86
CA HIS A 213 0.98 -16.37 -8.24
C HIS A 213 1.94 -16.47 -7.05
N ARG A 214 1.53 -15.96 -5.88
CA ARG A 214 2.35 -16.01 -4.68
C ARG A 214 2.56 -17.43 -4.16
N ARG A 215 1.51 -18.27 -4.13
CA ARG A 215 1.58 -19.67 -3.74
C ARG A 215 2.45 -20.47 -4.70
N GLN A 216 2.22 -20.33 -6.00
CA GLN A 216 3.00 -21.01 -7.02
C GLN A 216 4.50 -20.67 -6.91
N ALA A 217 4.85 -19.38 -6.79
CA ALA A 217 6.24 -18.99 -6.58
C ALA A 217 6.85 -19.57 -5.28
N HIS A 218 6.04 -19.76 -4.24
CA HIS A 218 6.48 -20.37 -2.99
C HIS A 218 6.70 -21.88 -3.15
N GLU A 219 5.76 -22.59 -3.78
CA GLU A 219 5.80 -24.04 -4.04
C GLU A 219 6.92 -24.41 -5.01
N ASP A 220 7.01 -23.73 -6.16
CA ASP A 220 8.06 -23.94 -7.16
C ASP A 220 9.45 -23.64 -6.60
N GLY A 221 9.54 -22.77 -5.58
CA GLY A 221 10.77 -22.41 -4.90
C GLY A 221 11.20 -23.37 -3.77
N VAL A 222 10.44 -24.43 -3.47
CA VAL A 222 10.76 -25.37 -2.36
C VAL A 222 12.15 -25.97 -2.54
N TRP A 223 12.46 -26.50 -3.72
CA TRP A 223 13.73 -27.16 -3.98
C TRP A 223 14.94 -26.23 -3.76
N VAL A 224 14.80 -24.92 -4.03
CA VAL A 224 15.86 -23.94 -3.79
C VAL A 224 16.10 -23.74 -2.30
N ARG A 225 15.02 -23.64 -1.51
CA ARG A 225 15.11 -23.48 -0.05
C ARG A 225 15.69 -24.73 0.62
N ASP A 226 15.30 -25.91 0.15
CA ASP A 226 15.82 -27.19 0.62
C ASP A 226 17.31 -27.33 0.27
N ALA A 227 17.69 -26.99 -0.96
CA ALA A 227 19.09 -27.00 -1.39
C ALA A 227 19.96 -26.04 -0.56
N ALA A 228 19.48 -24.82 -0.29
CA ALA A 228 20.18 -23.85 0.55
C ALA A 228 20.36 -24.37 1.99
N THR A 229 19.30 -24.97 2.56
CA THR A 229 19.33 -25.54 3.92
C THR A 229 20.31 -26.71 4.01
N ALA A 230 20.26 -27.65 3.05
CA ALA A 230 21.16 -28.79 3.00
C ALA A 230 22.62 -28.36 2.82
N TYR A 231 22.87 -27.34 1.98
CA TYR A 231 24.21 -26.78 1.79
C TYR A 231 24.75 -26.14 3.06
N ALA A 232 23.94 -25.34 3.76
CA ALA A 232 24.32 -24.70 5.01
C ALA A 232 24.63 -25.74 6.11
N ALA A 233 23.80 -26.78 6.25
CA ALA A 233 24.04 -27.87 7.20
C ALA A 233 25.35 -28.61 6.92
N LYS A 234 25.66 -28.89 5.65
CA LYS A 234 26.94 -29.47 5.25
C LYS A 234 28.12 -28.58 5.64
N ARG A 235 28.04 -27.27 5.38
CA ARG A 235 29.11 -26.32 5.73
C ARG A 235 29.35 -26.26 7.24
N ALA A 236 28.30 -26.19 8.04
CA ALA A 236 28.40 -26.19 9.50
C ALA A 236 29.05 -27.48 10.05
N SER A 237 28.80 -28.64 9.42
CA SER A 237 29.42 -29.91 9.83
C SER A 237 30.92 -30.04 9.49
N GLN A 238 31.43 -29.20 8.58
CA GLN A 238 32.80 -29.22 8.12
C GLN A 238 33.68 -28.16 8.81
N GLU A 239 33.07 -27.19 9.49
CA GLU A 239 33.81 -26.23 10.31
C GLU A 239 34.25 -26.92 11.62
N PRO A 240 35.57 -26.97 11.92
CA PRO A 240 36.04 -27.52 13.18
C PRO A 240 35.51 -26.67 14.33
N ALA A 241 35.01 -27.31 15.39
CA ALA A 241 34.58 -26.62 16.60
C ALA A 241 35.74 -25.77 17.16
N VAL A 242 35.50 -24.47 17.29
CA VAL A 242 36.41 -23.49 17.91
C VAL A 242 36.25 -23.54 19.43
#